data_AF-A0A521W566-F1
#
_entry.id   AF-A0A521W566-F1
#
_cell.length_a   1.000
_cell.length_b   1.000
_cell.length_c   1.000
_cell.angle_alpha   90.00
_cell.angle_beta   90.00
_cell.angle_gamma   90.00
#
_symmetry.space_group_name_H-M   'P 1'
#
loop_
_entity.id
_entity.type
_entity.pdbx_description
1 polymer ?
#
loop_
_entity_poly.entity_id
_entity_poly.type
_entity_poly.pdbx_seq_one_letter_code
_entity_poly.pdbx_strand_id
1 'polypeptide(L)'
;MKKYLSIISCCSIVILGCHNANPIDTGIPFEIILKDQDGNPVSSVTIEGGVDWDSYSVKTNNAGVAVLPGSARNKDAIAFKTNYIPSRFSALGPRTYQFNYSTKQLRNLGRVRGKAIIFNESEIVTLEADGNYHVYVYDGYSVTENFQTRLYDSANIVVRNIKLYGDTLWFTTHDSGIYVYSLHINTAPQFLFRIKASGYLGAFVVKDSIVILGSPYLPGPLRLLAYTPDGQFREKNNLPNYYVEQMQLFDNYLFLIGGHESLPTILNIRDEMHPITVYNGLEWNYNRAILYERQLILSPNSQQGNYKAMDFSNPTNPRLITAFNADAWLLGFSADTIAYGYNYIHSSTYTIHKGEYYSEYFQTVATVSEGTDNGIGGAFHPYYIIGDRLWKLVERLWE
;
A
#
# COMPACT_ATOMS: atom_id res chain seq x y z
N MET A 1 5.90 81.35 1.47
CA MET A 1 6.99 80.61 0.79
C MET A 1 7.64 79.66 1.80
N LYS A 2 7.48 78.36 1.57
CA LYS A 2 8.21 77.17 2.06
C LYS A 2 9.07 77.20 3.36
N LYS A 3 8.76 76.21 4.23
CA LYS A 3 9.64 75.19 4.91
C LYS A 3 10.55 75.69 6.07
N TYR A 4 10.80 75.00 7.19
CA TYR A 4 10.52 73.64 7.71
C TYR A 4 10.91 73.55 9.22
N LEU A 5 10.36 72.55 9.93
CA LEU A 5 10.85 71.83 11.14
C LEU A 5 11.08 72.64 12.44
N SER A 6 10.62 72.22 13.62
CA SER A 6 10.79 70.89 14.21
C SER A 6 9.70 70.57 15.24
N ILE A 7 9.10 69.38 15.10
CA ILE A 7 8.23 68.76 16.11
C ILE A 7 9.14 67.96 17.05
N ILE A 8 9.22 68.38 18.31
CA ILE A 8 9.77 67.54 19.39
C ILE A 8 8.63 66.63 19.85
N SER A 9 8.65 65.40 19.35
CA SER A 9 7.74 64.33 19.75
C SER A 9 8.18 63.79 21.12
N CYS A 10 7.31 63.91 22.11
CA CYS A 10 7.44 63.25 23.41
C CYS A 10 7.49 61.73 23.21
N CYS A 11 8.61 61.12 23.56
CA CYS A 11 8.73 59.67 23.72
C CYS A 11 7.96 59.24 24.97
N SER A 12 6.67 58.94 24.79
CA SER A 12 5.92 58.13 25.73
C SER A 12 6.42 56.70 25.63
N ILE A 13 7.21 56.31 26.63
CA ILE A 13 7.63 54.92 26.89
C ILE A 13 6.35 54.08 27.10
N VAL A 14 5.92 53.39 26.05
CA VAL A 14 4.99 52.27 26.15
C VAL A 14 5.85 51.03 26.38
N ILE A 15 6.06 50.67 27.66
CA ILE A 15 6.50 49.32 28.03
C ILE A 15 5.28 48.42 27.84
N LEU A 16 5.02 48.03 26.59
CA LEU A 16 4.35 46.76 26.34
C LEU A 16 5.40 45.70 26.63
N GLY A 17 5.25 45.05 27.78
CA GLY A 17 6.01 43.86 28.10
C GLY A 17 5.72 42.80 27.04
N CYS A 18 6.53 42.76 25.98
CA CYS A 18 6.86 41.51 25.33
C CYS A 18 7.45 40.64 26.43
N HIS A 19 6.66 39.71 26.94
CA HIS A 19 7.20 38.50 27.53
C HIS A 19 8.12 37.92 26.46
N ASN A 20 9.42 38.20 26.58
CA ASN A 20 10.44 37.43 25.88
C ASN A 20 10.27 36.01 26.42
N ALA A 21 9.51 35.19 25.69
CA ALA A 21 9.72 33.76 25.75
C ALA A 21 11.23 33.59 25.52
N ASN A 22 11.93 33.03 26.51
CA ASN A 22 13.37 32.83 26.45
C ASN A 22 13.74 32.29 25.05
N PRO A 23 14.76 32.86 24.39
CA PRO A 23 15.19 32.35 23.10
C PRO A 23 15.45 30.86 23.27
N ILE A 24 14.73 30.07 22.48
CA ILE A 24 14.83 28.63 22.55
C ILE A 24 16.22 28.25 22.04
N ASP A 25 17.04 27.72 22.94
CA ASP A 25 18.36 27.20 22.57
C ASP A 25 18.17 25.90 21.80
N THR A 26 18.30 25.99 20.48
CA THR A 26 18.21 24.87 19.55
C THR A 26 19.42 23.94 19.62
N GLY A 27 20.44 24.25 20.42
CA GLY A 27 21.62 23.40 20.60
C GLY A 27 21.48 22.34 21.71
N ILE A 28 20.56 22.53 22.66
CA ILE A 28 20.48 21.69 23.86
C ILE A 28 19.46 20.54 23.66
N PRO A 29 19.89 19.27 23.74
CA PRO A 29 18.97 18.14 23.75
C PRO A 29 17.94 18.23 24.87
N PHE A 30 16.76 17.65 24.65
CA PHE A 30 15.69 17.66 25.65
C PHE A 30 14.95 16.33 25.69
N GLU A 31 14.35 16.04 26.83
CA GLU A 31 13.62 14.79 27.05
C GLU A 31 12.13 14.98 26.81
N ILE A 32 11.52 14.01 26.15
CA ILE A 32 10.06 13.84 26.13
C ILE A 32 9.69 12.50 26.74
N ILE A 33 8.46 12.40 27.25
CA ILE A 33 7.92 11.18 27.84
C ILE A 33 6.67 10.78 27.07
N LEU A 34 6.63 9.57 26.53
CA LEU A 34 5.44 9.01 25.89
C LEU A 34 4.69 8.10 26.86
N LYS A 35 3.40 8.38 27.04
CA LYS A 35 2.47 7.56 27.81
C LYS A 35 1.30 7.11 26.95
N ASP A 36 0.77 5.92 27.22
CA ASP A 36 -0.47 5.48 26.59
C ASP A 36 -1.68 6.22 27.16
N GLN A 37 -2.86 5.90 26.63
CA GLN A 37 -4.13 6.48 27.07
C GLN A 37 -4.53 6.15 28.52
N ASP A 38 -3.89 5.15 29.13
CA ASP A 38 -4.07 4.77 30.54
C ASP A 38 -3.00 5.40 31.46
N GLY A 39 -2.04 6.12 30.89
CA GLY A 39 -0.97 6.81 31.61
C GLY A 39 0.29 5.96 31.87
N ASN A 40 0.38 4.76 31.28
CA ASN A 40 1.56 3.90 31.39
C ASN A 40 2.65 4.33 30.39
N PRO A 41 3.95 4.24 30.75
CA PRO A 41 5.04 4.56 29.83
C PRO A 41 5.06 3.61 28.62
N VAL A 42 5.28 4.15 27.43
CA VAL A 42 5.36 3.34 26.19
C VAL A 42 6.80 3.22 25.72
N SER A 43 7.36 2.00 25.82
CA SER A 43 8.72 1.70 25.39
C SER A 43 8.86 1.48 23.88
N SER A 44 10.07 1.65 23.35
CA SER A 44 10.45 1.32 21.96
C SER A 44 9.59 1.99 20.88
N VAL A 45 9.00 3.15 21.17
CA VAL A 45 8.33 3.98 20.16
C VAL A 45 9.40 4.70 19.37
N THR A 46 9.36 4.59 18.04
CA THR A 46 10.21 5.37 17.16
C THR A 46 9.63 6.78 17.01
N ILE A 47 10.47 7.81 17.18
CA ILE A 47 10.14 9.22 16.99
C ILE A 47 11.06 9.77 15.92
N GLU A 48 10.46 10.25 14.82
CA GLU A 48 11.16 10.75 13.64
C GLU A 48 10.75 12.18 13.31
N GLY A 49 11.71 12.98 12.88
CA GLY A 49 11.48 14.35 12.46
C GLY A 49 12.70 14.98 11.83
N GLY A 50 12.61 16.28 11.59
CA GLY A 50 13.64 17.06 10.88
C GLY A 50 13.40 17.14 9.37
N VAL A 51 14.29 17.87 8.69
CA VAL A 51 14.24 18.12 7.24
C VAL A 51 15.65 17.91 6.68
N ASP A 52 15.74 17.22 5.55
CA ASP A 52 16.98 16.94 4.81
C ASP A 52 18.11 16.35 5.70
N TRP A 53 19.17 17.12 5.91
CA TRP A 53 20.40 16.72 6.62
C TRP A 53 20.31 16.83 8.15
N ASP A 54 19.24 17.41 8.70
CA ASP A 54 18.99 17.52 10.15
C ASP A 54 17.83 16.61 10.58
N SER A 55 17.73 15.44 9.94
CA SER A 55 16.77 14.41 10.30
C SER A 55 17.26 13.57 11.49
N TYR A 56 16.33 13.14 12.32
CA TYR A 56 16.61 12.28 13.47
C TYR A 56 15.58 11.16 13.57
N SER A 57 16.02 10.03 14.13
CA SER A 57 15.18 8.90 14.51
C SER A 57 15.67 8.38 15.86
N VAL A 58 14.82 8.46 16.89
CA VAL A 58 15.15 7.99 18.25
C VAL A 58 14.08 7.04 18.76
N LYS A 59 14.44 6.19 19.74
CA LYS A 59 13.48 5.28 20.38
C LYS A 59 13.29 5.60 21.86
N THR A 60 12.05 5.49 22.35
CA THR A 60 11.80 5.57 23.78
C THR A 60 12.40 4.37 24.53
N ASN A 61 12.93 4.63 25.73
CA ASN A 61 13.39 3.59 26.64
C ASN A 61 12.22 2.93 27.40
N ASN A 62 12.51 2.03 28.35
CA ASN A 62 11.48 1.33 29.14
C ASN A 62 10.61 2.25 30.01
N ALA A 63 11.08 3.46 30.32
CA ALA A 63 10.31 4.47 31.06
C ALA A 63 9.50 5.40 30.12
N GLY A 64 9.45 5.09 28.82
CA GLY A 64 8.78 5.92 27.82
C GLY A 64 9.54 7.20 27.47
N VAL A 65 10.79 7.35 27.91
CA VAL A 65 11.58 8.57 27.72
C VAL A 65 12.37 8.48 26.42
N ALA A 66 12.35 9.56 25.62
CA ALA A 66 13.23 9.76 24.47
C ALA A 66 13.96 11.10 24.58
N VAL A 67 15.26 11.09 24.29
CA VAL A 67 16.10 12.28 24.23
C VAL A 67 16.16 12.76 22.78
N LEU A 68 15.64 13.96 22.51
CA LEU A 68 15.59 14.58 21.19
C LEU A 68 16.69 15.64 21.04
N PRO A 69 17.24 15.84 19.82
CA PRO A 69 18.19 16.92 19.58
C PRO A 69 17.53 18.28 19.78
N GLY A 70 18.29 19.29 20.17
CA GLY A 70 17.76 20.64 20.37
C GLY A 70 17.08 21.23 19.12
N SER A 71 17.53 20.83 17.92
CA SER A 71 16.95 21.23 16.63
C SER A 71 15.50 20.78 16.44
N ALA A 72 15.06 19.74 17.17
CA ALA A 72 13.68 19.27 17.16
C ALA A 72 12.71 20.21 17.90
N ARG A 73 13.22 21.12 18.73
CA ARG A 73 12.39 21.95 19.60
C ARG A 73 11.52 22.91 18.79
N ASN A 74 10.25 23.01 19.15
CA ASN A 74 9.19 23.69 18.41
C ASN A 74 8.93 23.16 16.98
N LYS A 75 9.51 22.02 16.60
CA LYS A 75 9.23 21.36 15.32
C LYS A 75 8.18 20.27 15.50
N ASP A 76 7.77 19.72 14.36
CA ASP A 76 6.92 18.54 14.31
C ASP A 76 7.78 17.27 14.34
N ALA A 77 7.24 16.22 14.96
CA ALA A 77 7.74 14.85 14.82
C ALA A 77 6.58 13.88 14.65
N ILE A 78 6.87 12.73 14.09
CA ILE A 78 5.95 11.60 13.97
C ILE A 78 6.44 10.52 14.92
N ALA A 79 5.53 10.02 15.75
CA ALA A 79 5.76 8.86 16.60
C ALA A 79 4.97 7.66 16.07
N PHE A 80 5.62 6.50 15.99
CA PHE A 80 5.00 5.27 15.49
C PHE A 80 5.56 4.03 16.18
N LYS A 81 4.69 3.01 16.28
CA LYS A 81 4.99 1.68 16.82
C LYS A 81 3.88 0.73 16.36
N THR A 82 4.22 -0.52 16.05
CA THR A 82 3.24 -1.58 15.77
C THR A 82 2.20 -1.66 16.90
N ASN A 83 0.92 -1.78 16.56
CA ASN A 83 -0.24 -1.78 17.47
C ASN A 83 -0.50 -0.46 18.23
N TYR A 84 0.07 0.64 17.73
CA TYR A 84 -0.24 2.01 18.15
C TYR A 84 -0.61 2.87 16.94
N ILE A 85 -1.51 3.84 17.13
CA ILE A 85 -1.92 4.75 16.06
C ILE A 85 -0.80 5.79 15.85
N PRO A 86 -0.17 5.87 14.67
CA PRO A 86 0.84 6.88 14.38
C PRO A 86 0.32 8.27 14.72
N SER A 87 1.14 9.06 15.38
CA SER A 87 0.74 10.37 15.91
C SER A 87 1.75 11.43 15.51
N ARG A 88 1.26 12.58 15.05
CA ARG A 88 2.09 13.77 14.82
C ARG A 88 2.07 14.64 16.07
N PHE A 89 3.24 14.91 16.63
CA PHE A 89 3.41 15.86 17.72
C PHE A 89 3.92 17.18 17.16
N SER A 90 3.14 18.23 17.34
CA SER A 90 3.54 19.60 16.96
C SER A 90 4.07 20.38 18.15
N ALA A 91 4.96 21.33 17.84
CA ALA A 91 5.65 22.15 18.83
C ALA A 91 6.30 21.30 19.93
N LEU A 92 7.30 20.51 19.53
CA LEU A 92 8.04 19.66 20.47
C LEU A 92 8.73 20.46 21.57
N GLY A 93 8.69 19.94 22.79
CA GLY A 93 9.36 20.51 23.96
C GLY A 93 9.37 19.52 25.12
N PRO A 94 10.04 19.85 26.24
CA PRO A 94 10.19 18.93 27.36
C PRO A 94 8.86 18.76 28.10
N ARG A 95 8.11 17.71 27.75
CA ARG A 95 6.81 17.37 28.34
C ARG A 95 6.44 15.92 28.09
N THR A 96 5.32 15.52 28.71
CA THR A 96 4.65 14.25 28.42
C THR A 96 3.72 14.40 27.22
N TYR A 97 3.70 13.39 26.35
CA TYR A 97 2.78 13.26 25.22
C TYR A 97 2.00 11.95 25.34
N GLN A 98 0.73 12.00 24.95
CA GLN A 98 -0.11 10.82 24.87
C GLN A 98 0.08 10.11 23.52
N PHE A 99 0.21 8.79 23.55
CA PHE A 99 0.40 7.95 22.37
C PHE A 99 -0.56 6.77 22.40
N ASN A 100 -1.63 6.88 21.60
CA ASN A 100 -2.77 5.97 21.69
C ASN A 100 -2.49 4.64 21.04
N TYR A 101 -2.90 3.58 21.72
CA TYR A 101 -2.80 2.25 21.18
C TYR A 101 -4.00 1.93 20.28
N SER A 102 -3.85 0.98 19.35
CA SER A 102 -4.94 0.59 18.46
C SER A 102 -5.98 -0.28 19.17
N THR A 103 -7.25 -0.20 18.73
CA THR A 103 -8.38 -0.89 19.39
C THR A 103 -8.28 -2.42 19.32
N LYS A 104 -7.64 -2.96 18.28
CA LYS A 104 -7.20 -4.34 18.14
C LYS A 104 -5.67 -4.41 18.06
N GLN A 105 -5.12 -5.61 17.95
CA GLN A 105 -3.68 -5.80 17.77
C GLN A 105 -3.38 -6.86 16.71
N LEU A 106 -2.25 -6.69 16.05
CA LEU A 106 -1.65 -7.67 15.15
C LEU A 106 -0.61 -8.46 15.91
N ARG A 107 -0.83 -9.77 15.99
CA ARG A 107 0.11 -10.74 16.54
C ARG A 107 0.91 -11.37 15.41
N ASN A 108 2.23 -11.28 15.50
CA ASN A 108 3.13 -11.95 14.56
C ASN A 108 3.06 -13.47 14.80
N LEU A 109 2.79 -14.25 13.74
CA LEU A 109 2.77 -15.71 13.78
C LEU A 109 4.06 -16.34 13.25
N GLY A 110 4.89 -15.59 12.52
CA GLY A 110 6.13 -16.07 11.94
C GLY A 110 6.41 -15.47 10.57
N ARG A 111 7.42 -16.00 9.89
CA ARG A 111 7.89 -15.48 8.61
C ARG A 111 7.18 -16.15 7.43
N VAL A 112 6.83 -15.34 6.44
CA VAL A 112 6.31 -15.76 5.13
C VAL A 112 7.00 -14.90 4.07
N ARG A 113 7.67 -15.54 3.12
CA ARG A 113 8.41 -14.86 2.05
C ARG A 113 7.59 -14.74 0.79
N GLY A 114 7.85 -13.72 -0.01
CA GLY A 114 7.24 -13.53 -1.32
C GLY A 114 5.80 -13.01 -1.27
N LYS A 115 5.22 -12.87 -2.47
CA LYS A 115 3.84 -12.39 -2.65
C LYS A 115 2.89 -13.58 -2.69
N ALA A 116 1.77 -13.51 -1.98
CA ALA A 116 0.77 -14.56 -1.98
C ALA A 116 0.11 -14.69 -3.35
N ILE A 117 0.00 -15.93 -3.82
CA ILE A 117 -0.77 -16.32 -5.00
C ILE A 117 -2.04 -17.09 -4.59
N ILE A 118 -1.98 -17.83 -3.49
CA ILE A 118 -3.11 -18.46 -2.81
C ILE A 118 -2.99 -18.09 -1.33
N PHE A 119 -4.10 -17.66 -0.73
CA PHE A 119 -4.18 -17.40 0.70
C PHE A 119 -5.59 -17.73 1.16
N ASN A 120 -5.75 -18.86 1.84
CA ASN A 120 -7.03 -19.38 2.32
C ASN A 120 -6.88 -19.88 3.75
N GLU A 121 -7.93 -20.46 4.36
CA GLU A 121 -7.99 -20.87 5.76
C GLU A 121 -6.90 -21.86 6.22
N SER A 122 -6.31 -22.63 5.30
CA SER A 122 -5.38 -23.72 5.63
C SER A 122 -3.94 -23.50 5.15
N GLU A 123 -3.76 -22.72 4.10
CA GLU A 123 -2.46 -22.61 3.43
C GLU A 123 -2.21 -21.22 2.83
N ILE A 124 -0.92 -20.94 2.66
CA ILE A 124 -0.41 -19.79 1.93
C ILE A 124 0.54 -20.32 0.89
N VAL A 125 0.30 -19.97 -0.37
CA VAL A 125 1.25 -20.22 -1.44
C VAL A 125 1.80 -18.88 -1.88
N THR A 126 3.13 -18.77 -1.95
CA THR A 126 3.79 -17.53 -2.34
C THR A 126 4.83 -17.75 -3.44
N LEU A 127 5.15 -16.66 -4.14
CA LEU A 127 6.21 -16.61 -5.13
C LEU A 127 7.07 -15.37 -4.90
N GLU A 128 8.38 -15.58 -4.78
CA GLU A 128 9.38 -14.52 -4.67
C GLU A 128 9.80 -13.99 -6.06
N ALA A 129 10.41 -12.81 -6.07
CA ALA A 129 10.89 -12.18 -7.30
C ALA A 129 11.96 -13.01 -8.03
N ASP A 130 12.73 -13.85 -7.33
CA ASP A 130 13.76 -14.72 -7.91
C ASP A 130 13.23 -16.09 -8.37
N GLY A 131 11.92 -16.32 -8.23
CA GLY A 131 11.25 -17.57 -8.62
C GLY A 131 11.18 -18.64 -7.53
N ASN A 132 11.60 -18.35 -6.29
CA ASN A 132 11.35 -19.26 -5.18
C ASN A 132 9.86 -19.34 -4.88
N TYR A 133 9.35 -20.56 -4.89
CA TYR A 133 7.97 -20.90 -4.62
C TYR A 133 7.89 -21.60 -3.28
N HIS A 134 6.95 -21.14 -2.46
CA HIS A 134 6.79 -21.63 -1.10
C HIS A 134 5.34 -21.99 -0.85
N VAL A 135 5.14 -23.04 -0.07
CA VAL A 135 3.85 -23.39 0.51
C VAL A 135 4.04 -23.40 2.03
N TYR A 136 3.11 -22.74 2.71
CA TYR A 136 3.06 -22.64 4.16
C TYR A 136 1.72 -23.15 4.65
N VAL A 137 1.75 -23.78 5.83
CA VAL A 137 0.56 -24.12 6.62
C VAL A 137 0.59 -23.32 7.92
N TYR A 138 -0.59 -23.00 8.46
CA TYR A 138 -0.69 -22.20 9.67
C TYR A 138 -1.92 -22.61 10.49
N ASP A 139 -1.82 -22.46 11.82
CA ASP A 139 -2.82 -22.95 12.80
C ASP A 139 -3.40 -21.82 13.67
N GLY A 140 -3.11 -20.57 13.30
CA GLY A 140 -3.51 -19.38 14.04
C GLY A 140 -2.60 -18.99 15.21
N TYR A 141 -1.60 -19.81 15.54
CA TYR A 141 -0.55 -19.52 16.53
C TYR A 141 0.83 -19.43 15.89
N SER A 142 1.07 -20.20 14.85
CA SER A 142 2.33 -20.25 14.12
C SER A 142 2.11 -20.45 12.61
N VAL A 143 3.17 -20.22 11.84
CA VAL A 143 3.25 -20.58 10.42
C VAL A 143 4.48 -21.43 10.19
N THR A 144 4.33 -22.49 9.38
CA THR A 144 5.40 -23.42 9.04
C THR A 144 5.46 -23.60 7.52
N GLU A 145 6.66 -23.52 6.95
CA GLU A 145 6.87 -23.87 5.55
C GLU A 145 6.84 -25.39 5.40
N ASN A 146 5.94 -25.90 4.54
CA ASN A 146 5.80 -27.34 4.31
C ASN A 146 6.45 -27.79 3.00
N PHE A 147 6.67 -26.87 2.06
CA PHE A 147 7.26 -27.15 0.76
C PHE A 147 7.93 -25.90 0.19
N GLN A 148 9.08 -26.10 -0.43
CA GLN A 148 9.78 -25.09 -1.20
C GLN A 148 10.36 -25.71 -2.46
N THR A 149 10.24 -25.00 -3.58
CA THR A 149 10.97 -25.32 -4.81
C THR A 149 11.27 -24.04 -5.58
N ARG A 150 12.11 -24.15 -6.62
CA ARG A 150 12.29 -23.07 -7.59
C ARG A 150 11.50 -23.43 -8.84
N LEU A 151 10.61 -22.53 -9.30
CA LEU A 151 9.79 -22.86 -10.47
C LEU A 151 10.61 -22.92 -11.76
N TYR A 152 11.65 -22.10 -11.90
CA TYR A 152 12.50 -22.07 -13.10
C TYR A 152 13.98 -21.95 -12.74
N ASP A 153 14.85 -22.57 -13.54
CA ASP A 153 16.26 -22.79 -13.18
C ASP A 153 17.22 -21.62 -13.43
N SER A 154 16.74 -20.48 -13.94
CA SER A 154 17.63 -19.38 -14.32
C SER A 154 17.84 -18.39 -13.18
N ALA A 155 19.07 -18.31 -12.68
CA ALA A 155 19.47 -17.40 -11.61
C ALA A 155 19.33 -15.90 -11.96
N ASN A 156 19.23 -15.55 -13.24
CA ASN A 156 19.24 -14.15 -13.72
C ASN A 156 17.88 -13.62 -14.15
N ILE A 157 16.81 -14.39 -13.91
CA ILE A 157 15.47 -14.00 -14.30
C ILE A 157 14.72 -13.52 -13.05
N VAL A 158 13.97 -12.42 -13.18
CA VAL A 158 13.15 -11.85 -12.11
C VAL A 158 11.67 -11.91 -12.49
N VAL A 159 10.85 -12.49 -11.63
CA VAL A 159 9.38 -12.50 -11.69
C VAL A 159 8.88 -11.07 -11.48
N ARG A 160 8.01 -10.60 -12.40
CA ARG A 160 7.49 -9.22 -12.37
C ARG A 160 6.00 -9.15 -12.08
N ASN A 161 5.20 -9.92 -12.81
CA ASN A 161 3.76 -9.95 -12.65
C ASN A 161 3.31 -11.40 -12.47
N ILE A 162 2.31 -11.61 -11.61
CA ILE A 162 1.81 -12.93 -11.25
C ILE A 162 0.29 -12.89 -11.31
N LYS A 163 -0.33 -13.91 -11.92
CA LYS A 163 -1.77 -14.10 -11.99
C LYS A 163 -2.10 -15.56 -11.74
N LEU A 164 -3.17 -15.81 -11.01
CA LEU A 164 -3.76 -17.14 -10.84
C LEU A 164 -5.09 -17.16 -11.59
N TYR A 165 -5.27 -18.12 -12.50
CA TYR A 165 -6.51 -18.35 -13.23
C TYR A 165 -6.94 -19.80 -13.02
N GLY A 166 -8.00 -20.01 -12.23
CA GLY A 166 -8.33 -21.35 -11.75
C GLY A 166 -7.17 -21.93 -10.96
N ASP A 167 -6.66 -23.08 -11.39
CA ASP A 167 -5.49 -23.76 -10.84
C ASP A 167 -4.19 -23.48 -11.63
N THR A 168 -4.21 -22.54 -12.58
CA THR A 168 -3.02 -22.21 -13.38
C THR A 168 -2.35 -20.93 -12.89
N LEU A 169 -1.08 -21.05 -12.53
CA LEU A 169 -0.20 -19.94 -12.18
C LEU A 169 0.50 -19.42 -13.42
N TRP A 170 0.31 -18.14 -13.69
CA TRP A 170 0.95 -17.42 -14.77
C TRP A 170 1.86 -16.35 -14.19
N PHE A 171 3.09 -16.25 -14.69
CA PHE A 171 3.94 -15.13 -14.34
C PHE A 171 4.84 -14.66 -15.48
N THR A 172 5.09 -13.36 -15.51
CA THR A 172 6.02 -12.72 -16.44
C THR A 172 7.40 -12.62 -15.84
N THR A 173 8.38 -12.61 -16.74
CA THR A 173 9.79 -12.43 -16.43
C THR A 173 10.39 -11.30 -17.24
N HIS A 174 11.48 -10.71 -16.76
CA HIS A 174 12.12 -9.54 -17.42
C HIS A 174 12.43 -9.79 -18.91
N ASP A 175 13.10 -10.91 -19.23
CA ASP A 175 13.62 -11.15 -20.60
C ASP A 175 13.20 -12.49 -21.20
N SER A 176 12.40 -13.28 -20.47
CA SER A 176 12.17 -14.67 -20.81
C SER A 176 10.74 -15.03 -21.15
N GLY A 177 9.81 -14.08 -21.13
CA GLY A 177 8.45 -14.37 -21.53
C GLY A 177 7.54 -14.71 -20.35
N ILE A 178 6.46 -15.43 -20.66
CA ILE A 178 5.41 -15.81 -19.70
C ILE A 178 5.51 -17.30 -19.43
N TYR A 179 5.56 -17.66 -18.16
CA TYR A 179 5.61 -19.04 -17.70
C TYR A 179 4.25 -19.44 -17.13
N VAL A 180 3.86 -20.69 -17.37
CA VAL A 180 2.58 -21.24 -16.94
C VAL A 180 2.81 -22.56 -16.21
N TYR A 181 2.28 -22.66 -15.00
CA TYR A 181 2.32 -23.86 -14.17
C TYR A 181 0.90 -24.26 -13.76
N SER A 182 0.64 -25.56 -13.68
CA SER A 182 -0.52 -26.08 -12.96
C SER A 182 -0.17 -26.20 -11.47
N LEU A 183 -1.09 -25.73 -10.64
CA LEU A 183 -1.10 -25.84 -9.19
C LEU A 183 -2.23 -26.77 -8.71
N HIS A 184 -2.59 -27.78 -9.50
CA HIS A 184 -3.58 -28.79 -9.06
C HIS A 184 -3.18 -29.45 -7.73
N ILE A 185 -1.86 -29.57 -7.50
CA ILE A 185 -1.25 -29.93 -6.22
C ILE A 185 -0.20 -28.85 -5.91
N ASN A 186 -0.44 -28.03 -4.89
CA ASN A 186 0.44 -26.91 -4.53
C ASN A 186 1.88 -27.38 -4.21
N THR A 187 2.05 -28.55 -3.59
CA THR A 187 3.38 -29.10 -3.29
C THR A 187 4.02 -29.84 -4.47
N ALA A 188 3.42 -29.79 -5.67
CA ALA A 188 3.94 -30.39 -6.88
C ALA A 188 3.57 -29.55 -8.11
N PRO A 189 4.03 -28.28 -8.19
CA PRO A 189 3.72 -27.41 -9.31
C PRO A 189 4.27 -28.01 -10.61
N GLN A 190 3.45 -28.09 -11.65
CA GLN A 190 3.82 -28.70 -12.94
C GLN A 190 3.98 -27.63 -14.01
N PHE A 191 5.16 -27.55 -14.63
CA PHE A 191 5.36 -26.68 -15.79
C PHE A 191 4.48 -27.16 -16.94
N LEU A 192 3.66 -26.26 -17.48
CA LEU A 192 2.80 -26.54 -18.64
C LEU A 192 3.50 -26.11 -19.91
N PHE A 193 3.77 -24.81 -20.03
CA PHE A 193 4.42 -24.23 -21.20
C PHE A 193 4.97 -22.84 -20.92
N ARG A 194 5.70 -22.31 -21.91
CA ARG A 194 6.28 -20.97 -21.88
C ARG A 194 5.96 -20.23 -23.19
N ILE A 195 5.40 -19.03 -23.07
CA ILE A 195 5.25 -18.11 -24.20
C ILE A 195 6.53 -17.29 -24.30
N LYS A 196 7.32 -17.52 -25.35
CA LYS A 196 8.58 -16.81 -25.61
C LYS A 196 8.33 -15.44 -26.24
N ALA A 197 7.93 -14.47 -25.44
CA ALA A 197 7.87 -13.07 -25.87
C ALA A 197 9.16 -12.33 -25.48
N SER A 198 9.73 -11.57 -26.43
CA SER A 198 10.89 -10.72 -26.21
C SER A 198 10.50 -9.37 -25.60
N GLY A 199 11.48 -8.76 -24.91
CA GLY A 199 11.35 -7.47 -24.26
C GLY A 199 10.75 -7.55 -22.86
N TYR A 200 10.80 -6.42 -22.14
CA TYR A 200 10.24 -6.32 -20.81
C TYR A 200 8.73 -6.53 -20.83
N LEU A 201 8.26 -7.60 -20.20
CA LEU A 201 6.84 -7.89 -20.11
C LEU A 201 6.23 -7.21 -18.89
N GLY A 202 5.30 -6.29 -19.15
CA GLY A 202 4.53 -5.60 -18.12
C GLY A 202 3.38 -6.42 -17.56
N ALA A 203 2.38 -5.71 -17.04
CA ALA A 203 1.15 -6.33 -16.57
C ALA A 203 0.43 -7.06 -17.71
N PHE A 204 -0.25 -8.16 -17.37
CA PHE A 204 -0.94 -8.98 -18.35
C PHE A 204 -2.25 -9.53 -17.81
N VAL A 205 -3.13 -9.91 -18.74
CA VAL A 205 -4.31 -10.72 -18.46
C VAL A 205 -4.44 -11.84 -19.47
N VAL A 206 -5.17 -12.89 -19.08
CA VAL A 206 -5.53 -14.01 -19.96
C VAL A 206 -7.04 -13.96 -20.19
N LYS A 207 -7.45 -14.02 -21.44
CA LYS A 207 -8.86 -14.15 -21.86
C LYS A 207 -8.93 -15.25 -22.90
N ASP A 208 -9.68 -16.32 -22.64
CA ASP A 208 -9.81 -17.43 -23.59
C ASP A 208 -8.40 -17.93 -24.03
N SER A 209 -8.13 -17.92 -25.35
CA SER A 209 -6.85 -18.27 -25.96
C SER A 209 -5.96 -17.08 -26.32
N ILE A 210 -6.19 -15.92 -25.68
CA ILE A 210 -5.36 -14.73 -25.83
C ILE A 210 -4.75 -14.26 -24.50
N VAL A 211 -3.53 -13.74 -24.60
CA VAL A 211 -2.87 -12.96 -23.55
C VAL A 211 -2.77 -11.52 -24.02
N ILE A 212 -3.21 -10.58 -23.18
CA ILE A 212 -3.05 -9.15 -23.43
C ILE A 212 -1.93 -8.65 -22.53
N LEU A 213 -0.93 -8.01 -23.14
CA LEU A 213 0.25 -7.48 -22.44
C LEU A 213 0.27 -5.95 -22.51
N GLY A 214 0.53 -5.32 -21.38
CA GLY A 214 0.73 -3.88 -21.25
C GLY A 214 2.21 -3.48 -21.21
N SER A 215 2.47 -2.21 -21.55
CA SER A 215 3.79 -1.58 -21.45
C SER A 215 3.94 -0.87 -20.09
N PRO A 216 4.89 -1.27 -19.23
CA PRO A 216 4.96 -0.81 -17.84
C PRO A 216 5.91 0.36 -17.60
N TYR A 217 6.60 0.87 -18.62
CA TYR A 217 7.57 1.98 -18.46
C TYR A 217 7.21 3.24 -19.23
N LEU A 218 6.52 3.08 -20.36
CA LEU A 218 6.17 4.15 -21.27
C LEU A 218 4.82 3.81 -21.90
N PRO A 219 4.01 4.79 -22.31
CA PRO A 219 2.86 4.53 -23.16
C PRO A 219 3.28 3.72 -24.39
N GLY A 220 2.75 2.51 -24.53
CA GLY A 220 3.09 1.58 -25.60
C GLY A 220 1.89 0.71 -25.96
N PRO A 221 1.91 0.02 -27.12
CA PRO A 221 0.76 -0.72 -27.58
C PRO A 221 0.42 -1.86 -26.62
N LEU A 222 -0.87 -2.12 -26.42
CA LEU A 222 -1.26 -3.41 -25.84
C LEU A 222 -1.03 -4.49 -26.88
N ARG A 223 -0.21 -5.46 -26.54
CA ARG A 223 0.14 -6.57 -27.43
C ARG A 223 -0.83 -7.73 -27.18
N LEU A 224 -1.47 -8.21 -28.24
CA LEU A 224 -2.36 -9.37 -28.16
C LEU A 224 -1.63 -10.59 -28.68
N LEU A 225 -1.36 -11.55 -27.79
CA LEU A 225 -0.74 -12.82 -28.11
C LEU A 225 -1.81 -13.91 -28.10
N ALA A 226 -2.12 -14.48 -29.27
CA ALA A 226 -2.85 -15.73 -29.31
C ALA A 226 -1.90 -16.86 -28.91
N TYR A 227 -2.37 -17.80 -28.09
CA TYR A 227 -1.60 -18.96 -27.68
C TYR A 227 -2.40 -20.25 -27.82
N THR A 228 -1.68 -21.36 -27.98
CA THR A 228 -2.23 -22.71 -27.95
C THR A 228 -1.77 -23.43 -26.67
N PRO A 229 -2.46 -24.52 -26.25
CA PRO A 229 -2.12 -25.23 -25.01
C PRO A 229 -0.71 -25.82 -24.96
N ASP A 230 -0.04 -25.98 -26.11
CA ASP A 230 1.36 -26.42 -26.23
C ASP A 230 2.37 -25.24 -26.14
N GLY A 231 1.88 -24.01 -25.91
CA GLY A 231 2.68 -22.81 -25.75
C GLY A 231 3.13 -22.14 -27.05
N GLN A 232 2.69 -22.60 -28.23
CA GLN A 232 2.90 -21.83 -29.46
C GLN A 232 2.13 -20.52 -29.38
N PHE A 233 2.69 -19.46 -29.96
CA PHE A 233 2.07 -18.15 -29.91
C PHE A 233 2.20 -17.38 -31.23
N ARG A 234 1.26 -16.46 -31.44
CA ARG A 234 1.30 -15.50 -32.54
C ARG A 234 0.78 -14.14 -32.05
N GLU A 235 1.53 -13.09 -32.33
CA GLU A 235 1.05 -11.71 -32.12
C GLU A 235 -0.06 -11.40 -33.15
N LYS A 236 -1.25 -11.05 -32.66
CA LYS A 236 -2.43 -10.78 -33.48
C LYS A 236 -2.50 -9.32 -33.91
N ASN A 237 -2.33 -8.41 -32.95
CA ASN A 237 -2.50 -6.98 -33.17
C ASN A 237 -1.82 -6.16 -32.07
N ASN A 238 -1.64 -4.87 -32.37
CA ASN A 238 -1.25 -3.84 -31.42
C ASN A 238 -2.41 -2.84 -31.29
N LEU A 239 -2.93 -2.73 -30.07
CA LEU A 239 -3.97 -1.74 -29.73
C LEU A 239 -3.33 -0.36 -29.45
N PRO A 240 -4.12 0.70 -29.23
CA PRO A 240 -3.57 2.02 -28.90
C PRO A 240 -2.55 1.99 -27.75
N ASN A 241 -1.74 3.05 -27.68
CA ASN A 241 -0.68 3.13 -26.70
C ASN A 241 -1.23 3.49 -25.32
N TYR A 242 -0.98 2.63 -24.33
CA TYR A 242 -1.31 2.84 -22.93
C TYR A 242 -0.08 2.62 -22.05
N TYR A 243 0.00 3.39 -20.97
CA TYR A 243 0.92 3.11 -19.88
C TYR A 243 0.21 2.20 -18.87
N VAL A 244 0.76 1.02 -18.60
CA VAL A 244 0.07 -0.02 -17.83
C VAL A 244 1.00 -0.65 -16.80
N GLU A 245 0.87 -0.23 -15.55
CA GLU A 245 1.56 -0.85 -14.41
C GLU A 245 0.79 -2.05 -13.87
N GLN A 246 -0.55 -2.00 -13.91
CA GLN A 246 -1.42 -3.10 -13.52
C GLN A 246 -2.56 -3.28 -14.51
N MET A 247 -3.01 -4.52 -14.65
CA MET A 247 -4.05 -4.90 -15.60
C MET A 247 -4.98 -5.91 -14.95
N GLN A 248 -6.29 -5.74 -15.14
CA GLN A 248 -7.31 -6.66 -14.65
C GLN A 248 -8.41 -6.87 -15.69
N LEU A 249 -8.84 -8.11 -15.85
CA LEU A 249 -9.95 -8.49 -16.72
C LEU A 249 -11.15 -8.86 -15.86
N PHE A 250 -12.33 -8.40 -16.28
CA PHE A 250 -13.60 -8.86 -15.78
C PHE A 250 -14.61 -8.96 -16.91
N ASP A 251 -15.16 -10.14 -17.14
CA ASP A 251 -15.97 -10.46 -18.33
C ASP A 251 -15.25 -9.99 -19.62
N ASN A 252 -15.82 -8.99 -20.30
CA ASN A 252 -15.26 -8.38 -21.51
C ASN A 252 -14.66 -6.99 -21.25
N TYR A 253 -14.44 -6.60 -19.99
CA TYR A 253 -13.89 -5.29 -19.64
C TYR A 253 -12.45 -5.41 -19.12
N LEU A 254 -11.54 -4.75 -19.82
CA LEU A 254 -10.13 -4.67 -19.49
C LEU A 254 -9.84 -3.35 -18.78
N PHE A 255 -9.39 -3.45 -17.54
CA PHE A 255 -8.99 -2.33 -16.70
C PHE A 255 -7.47 -2.18 -16.80
N LEU A 256 -7.04 -1.00 -17.23
CA LEU A 256 -5.63 -0.61 -17.39
C LEU A 256 -5.31 0.44 -16.35
N ILE A 257 -4.47 0.12 -15.38
CA ILE A 257 -4.06 1.05 -14.33
C ILE A 257 -2.62 1.46 -14.64
N GLY A 258 -2.42 2.75 -14.93
CA GLY A 258 -1.10 3.32 -15.10
C GLY A 258 -0.51 3.78 -13.77
N GLY A 259 0.77 4.14 -13.81
CA GLY A 259 1.50 4.62 -12.64
C GLY A 259 1.20 6.05 -12.22
N HIS A 260 1.47 6.26 -10.93
CA HIS A 260 1.49 7.47 -10.10
C HIS A 260 0.34 8.48 -10.15
N GLU A 261 -0.42 8.65 -11.23
CA GLU A 261 -1.48 9.68 -11.32
C GLU A 261 -2.63 9.32 -12.28
N SER A 262 -2.70 8.08 -12.78
CA SER A 262 -3.69 7.71 -13.78
C SER A 262 -4.76 6.78 -13.22
N LEU A 263 -5.98 7.30 -13.15
CA LEU A 263 -7.19 6.49 -13.02
C LEU A 263 -7.24 5.46 -14.16
N PRO A 264 -7.94 4.33 -13.97
CA PRO A 264 -7.93 3.30 -14.98
C PRO A 264 -8.41 3.82 -16.34
N THR A 265 -7.85 3.28 -17.41
CA THR A 265 -8.58 3.20 -18.67
C THR A 265 -9.34 1.90 -18.71
N ILE A 266 -10.62 1.93 -19.07
CA ILE A 266 -11.46 0.75 -19.20
C ILE A 266 -11.79 0.56 -20.68
N LEU A 267 -11.43 -0.59 -21.20
CA LEU A 267 -11.74 -1.01 -22.57
C LEU A 267 -12.77 -2.13 -22.53
N ASN A 268 -13.81 -2.05 -23.35
CA ASN A 268 -14.63 -3.19 -23.70
C ASN A 268 -13.91 -3.96 -24.82
N ILE A 269 -13.49 -5.18 -24.50
CA ILE A 269 -12.73 -6.09 -25.36
C ILE A 269 -13.58 -7.30 -25.80
N ARG A 270 -14.91 -7.15 -25.89
CA ARG A 270 -15.81 -8.19 -26.43
C ARG A 270 -15.40 -8.59 -27.85
N ASP A 271 -15.02 -7.61 -28.66
CA ASP A 271 -14.18 -7.81 -29.84
C ASP A 271 -12.75 -7.41 -29.48
N GLU A 272 -11.91 -8.41 -29.22
CA GLU A 272 -10.50 -8.23 -28.86
C GLU A 272 -9.69 -7.49 -29.93
N MET A 273 -10.11 -7.54 -31.19
CA MET A 273 -9.42 -6.86 -32.29
C MET A 273 -9.83 -5.38 -32.41
N HIS A 274 -10.98 -5.01 -31.88
CA HIS A 274 -11.53 -3.65 -31.93
C HIS A 274 -12.06 -3.22 -30.55
N PRO A 275 -11.16 -3.04 -29.58
CA PRO A 275 -11.55 -2.62 -28.24
C PRO A 275 -12.17 -1.22 -28.27
N ILE A 276 -13.20 -1.02 -27.44
CA ILE A 276 -13.90 0.27 -27.32
C ILE A 276 -13.57 0.86 -25.96
N THR A 277 -13.06 2.09 -25.92
CA THR A 277 -12.87 2.81 -24.66
C THR A 277 -14.22 3.16 -24.04
N VAL A 278 -14.46 2.66 -22.84
CA VAL A 278 -15.69 2.90 -22.06
C VAL A 278 -15.47 3.98 -21.01
N TYR A 279 -14.23 4.08 -20.52
CA TYR A 279 -13.81 5.07 -19.54
C TYR A 279 -12.31 5.34 -19.74
N ASN A 280 -11.89 6.60 -19.66
CA ASN A 280 -10.53 7.03 -19.99
C ASN A 280 -9.75 7.62 -18.80
N GLY A 281 -10.29 7.57 -17.58
CA GLY A 281 -9.53 7.94 -16.38
C GLY A 281 -9.14 9.41 -16.26
N LEU A 282 -9.78 10.32 -17.02
CA LEU A 282 -9.46 11.75 -16.96
C LEU A 282 -10.28 12.47 -15.88
N GLU A 283 -10.05 12.15 -14.61
CA GLU A 283 -10.66 12.86 -13.47
C GLU A 283 -9.61 13.36 -12.48
N TRP A 284 -9.43 14.67 -12.40
CA TRP A 284 -8.43 15.32 -11.55
C TRP A 284 -8.68 15.17 -10.03
N ASN A 285 -9.83 14.65 -9.62
CA ASN A 285 -10.21 14.50 -8.21
C ASN A 285 -9.70 13.22 -7.55
N TYR A 286 -9.16 12.28 -8.34
CA TYR A 286 -8.77 10.94 -7.87
C TYR A 286 -7.37 10.58 -8.41
N ASN A 287 -6.59 9.83 -7.63
CA ASN A 287 -5.19 9.47 -7.98
C ASN A 287 -4.89 7.98 -7.89
N ARG A 288 -5.81 7.17 -7.35
CA ARG A 288 -5.60 5.73 -7.14
C ARG A 288 -6.87 4.96 -7.40
N ALA A 289 -6.72 3.67 -7.69
CA ALA A 289 -7.81 2.75 -7.84
C ALA A 289 -7.55 1.46 -7.07
N ILE A 290 -8.58 0.97 -6.38
CA ILE A 290 -8.56 -0.23 -5.54
C ILE A 290 -9.54 -1.22 -6.16
N LEU A 291 -9.10 -2.46 -6.36
CA LEU A 291 -9.98 -3.53 -6.80
C LEU A 291 -10.69 -4.13 -5.58
N TYR A 292 -12.03 -4.23 -5.65
CA TYR A 292 -12.84 -4.91 -4.66
C TYR A 292 -13.98 -5.69 -5.32
N GLU A 293 -13.97 -7.01 -5.19
CA GLU A 293 -14.93 -7.89 -5.85
C GLU A 293 -15.08 -7.57 -7.36
N ARG A 294 -16.27 -7.17 -7.79
CA ARG A 294 -16.61 -6.74 -9.15
C ARG A 294 -16.57 -5.22 -9.32
N GLN A 295 -15.89 -4.50 -8.43
CA GLN A 295 -15.87 -3.04 -8.43
C GLN A 295 -14.43 -2.53 -8.43
N LEU A 296 -14.22 -1.41 -9.12
CA LEU A 296 -13.03 -0.62 -8.95
C LEU A 296 -13.39 0.69 -8.25
N ILE A 297 -12.73 0.89 -7.11
CA ILE A 297 -12.97 1.99 -6.19
C ILE A 297 -11.86 3.01 -6.38
N LEU A 298 -12.21 4.20 -6.87
CA LEU A 298 -11.29 5.31 -7.06
C LEU A 298 -11.14 6.08 -5.75
N SER A 299 -9.89 6.24 -5.32
CA SER A 299 -9.52 7.00 -4.13
C SER A 299 -9.38 8.49 -4.45
N PRO A 300 -9.97 9.38 -3.64
CA PRO A 300 -9.84 10.82 -3.84
C PRO A 300 -8.40 11.29 -3.59
N ASN A 301 -8.04 12.43 -4.18
CA ASN A 301 -6.74 13.09 -3.97
C ASN A 301 -6.57 13.68 -2.58
N SER A 302 -7.67 13.99 -1.90
CA SER A 302 -7.67 14.58 -0.57
C SER A 302 -8.31 13.61 0.44
N GLN A 303 -7.90 13.74 1.71
CA GLN A 303 -8.42 12.96 2.85
C GLN A 303 -9.92 13.19 3.13
N GLN A 304 -10.56 14.14 2.44
CA GLN A 304 -11.95 14.53 2.64
C GLN A 304 -12.81 14.34 1.39
N GLY A 305 -12.26 13.74 0.32
CA GLY A 305 -13.02 13.43 -0.88
C GLY A 305 -13.89 12.19 -0.70
N ASN A 306 -14.93 12.07 -1.52
CA ASN A 306 -15.71 10.83 -1.60
C ASN A 306 -15.00 9.84 -2.53
N TYR A 307 -15.08 8.56 -2.21
CA TYR A 307 -14.67 7.51 -3.14
C TYR A 307 -15.68 7.38 -4.27
N LYS A 308 -15.26 6.81 -5.40
CA LYS A 308 -16.14 6.54 -6.55
C LYS A 308 -15.99 5.09 -6.95
N ALA A 309 -17.08 4.34 -7.04
CA ALA A 309 -17.02 2.96 -7.49
C ALA A 309 -17.56 2.82 -8.91
N MET A 310 -16.79 2.11 -9.73
CA MET A 310 -17.22 1.57 -11.01
C MET A 310 -17.52 0.09 -10.84
N ASP A 311 -18.76 -0.29 -11.11
CA ASP A 311 -19.17 -1.70 -11.16
C ASP A 311 -18.77 -2.30 -12.51
N PHE A 312 -18.13 -3.47 -12.51
CA PHE A 312 -17.65 -4.15 -13.71
C PHE A 312 -18.79 -4.70 -14.58
N SER A 313 -19.98 -4.90 -14.00
CA SER A 313 -21.18 -5.23 -14.76
C SER A 313 -21.79 -4.02 -15.49
N ASN A 314 -21.48 -2.80 -15.05
CA ASN A 314 -21.94 -1.55 -15.67
C ASN A 314 -20.89 -0.42 -15.53
N PRO A 315 -19.72 -0.53 -16.17
CA PRO A 315 -18.62 0.42 -15.95
C PRO A 315 -18.91 1.83 -16.48
N THR A 316 -19.96 2.01 -17.29
CA THR A 316 -20.43 3.30 -17.79
C THR A 316 -21.15 4.16 -16.77
N ASN A 317 -21.64 3.58 -15.67
CA ASN A 317 -22.40 4.29 -14.64
C ASN A 317 -21.72 4.19 -13.27
N PRO A 318 -20.59 4.89 -13.07
CA PRO A 318 -19.98 4.95 -11.75
C PRO A 318 -20.90 5.61 -10.74
N ARG A 319 -20.90 5.10 -9.51
CA ARG A 319 -21.61 5.69 -8.37
C ARG A 319 -20.62 6.35 -7.41
N LEU A 320 -21.00 7.50 -6.85
CA LEU A 320 -20.28 8.05 -5.71
C LEU A 320 -20.54 7.16 -4.50
N ILE A 321 -19.46 6.81 -3.80
CA ILE A 321 -19.51 6.11 -2.52
C ILE A 321 -18.96 7.07 -1.48
N THR A 322 -19.88 7.75 -0.81
CA THR A 322 -19.58 8.55 0.39
C THR A 322 -19.25 7.65 1.59
N ALA A 323 -19.64 6.37 1.50
CA ALA A 323 -19.66 5.43 2.61
C ALA A 323 -18.29 4.92 3.11
N PHE A 324 -17.19 5.22 2.40
CA PHE A 324 -15.93 4.48 2.55
C PHE A 324 -14.72 5.36 2.91
N ASN A 325 -14.93 6.54 3.50
CA ASN A 325 -13.81 7.38 3.91
C ASN A 325 -12.94 6.64 4.95
N ALA A 326 -11.62 6.74 4.87
CA ALA A 326 -10.69 6.08 5.79
C ALA A 326 -9.64 7.06 6.29
N ASP A 327 -9.10 6.84 7.49
CA ASP A 327 -7.93 7.56 8.02
C ASP A 327 -6.58 7.11 7.40
N ALA A 328 -6.62 6.49 6.23
CA ALA A 328 -5.46 5.98 5.51
C ALA A 328 -5.66 5.91 4.00
N TRP A 329 -4.55 5.82 3.27
CA TRP A 329 -4.57 5.43 1.86
C TRP A 329 -4.83 3.93 1.74
N LEU A 330 -6.06 3.55 1.42
CA LEU A 330 -6.41 2.16 1.26
C LEU A 330 -5.72 1.51 0.05
N LEU A 331 -5.30 0.27 0.26
CA LEU A 331 -4.61 -0.57 -0.72
C LEU A 331 -5.50 -1.71 -1.22
N GLY A 332 -6.44 -2.14 -0.39
CA GLY A 332 -7.29 -3.27 -0.70
C GLY A 332 -8.23 -3.61 0.44
N PHE A 333 -9.05 -4.62 0.17
CA PHE A 333 -10.01 -5.18 1.10
C PHE A 333 -9.71 -6.65 1.32
N SER A 334 -9.96 -7.11 2.53
CA SER A 334 -9.87 -8.54 2.88
C SER A 334 -11.25 -9.16 3.13
N ALA A 335 -12.27 -8.34 3.40
CA ALA A 335 -13.67 -8.71 3.58
C ALA A 335 -14.56 -7.46 3.50
N ASP A 336 -15.89 -7.63 3.48
CA ASP A 336 -16.89 -6.53 3.45
C ASP A 336 -16.69 -5.44 4.49
N THR A 337 -16.19 -5.83 5.67
CA THR A 337 -16.03 -4.93 6.82
C THR A 337 -14.58 -4.63 7.16
N ILE A 338 -13.62 -5.15 6.38
CA ILE A 338 -12.20 -5.07 6.71
C ILE A 338 -11.35 -4.71 5.49
N ALA A 339 -10.69 -3.55 5.61
CA ALA A 339 -9.78 -3.00 4.61
C ALA A 339 -8.36 -2.86 5.17
N TYR A 340 -7.38 -2.64 4.29
CA TYR A 340 -5.99 -2.38 4.68
C TYR A 340 -5.35 -1.32 3.80
N GLY A 341 -4.36 -0.60 4.33
CA GLY A 341 -3.79 0.57 3.68
C GLY A 341 -2.47 1.06 4.28
N TYR A 342 -2.04 2.24 3.82
CA TYR A 342 -0.94 3.01 4.39
C TYR A 342 -1.49 4.16 5.23
N ASN A 343 -0.96 4.34 6.43
CA ASN A 343 -1.33 5.48 7.27
C ASN A 343 -0.96 6.82 6.62
N TYR A 344 -1.84 7.82 6.72
CA TYR A 344 -1.57 9.16 6.17
C TYR A 344 -0.40 9.89 6.82
N ILE A 345 -0.14 9.63 8.11
CA ILE A 345 0.89 10.31 8.89
C ILE A 345 2.26 9.70 8.63
N HIS A 346 2.34 8.40 8.33
CA HIS A 346 3.59 7.69 8.10
C HIS A 346 3.44 6.65 6.98
N SER A 347 4.07 6.90 5.83
CA SER A 347 3.90 6.09 4.61
C SER A 347 4.39 4.66 4.73
N SER A 348 5.25 4.35 5.70
CA SER A 348 5.75 2.99 5.95
C SER A 348 4.95 2.25 7.02
N THR A 349 3.91 2.88 7.59
CA THR A 349 2.98 2.21 8.50
C THR A 349 1.82 1.62 7.72
N TYR A 350 1.64 0.31 7.83
CA TYR A 350 0.46 -0.39 7.33
C TYR A 350 -0.63 -0.37 8.38
N THR A 351 -1.87 -0.20 7.92
CA THR A 351 -3.05 -0.08 8.75
C THR A 351 -4.06 -1.15 8.35
N ILE A 352 -4.72 -1.75 9.33
CA ILE A 352 -5.92 -2.55 9.15
C ILE A 352 -7.09 -1.73 9.65
N HIS A 353 -8.15 -1.69 8.85
CA HIS A 353 -9.32 -0.87 9.12
C HIS A 353 -10.55 -1.73 9.31
N LYS A 354 -11.47 -1.25 10.14
CA LYS A 354 -12.81 -1.82 10.29
C LYS A 354 -13.84 -0.75 9.96
N GLY A 355 -14.86 -1.13 9.21
CA GLY A 355 -16.01 -0.30 8.87
C GLY A 355 -17.08 -1.16 8.22
N GLU A 356 -18.15 -0.57 7.72
CA GLU A 356 -19.04 -1.26 6.78
C GLU A 356 -18.97 -0.51 5.45
N TYR A 357 -18.94 -1.25 4.35
CA TYR A 357 -18.87 -0.66 3.02
C TYR A 357 -19.96 0.38 2.73
N TYR A 358 -21.09 0.31 3.45
CA TYR A 358 -22.23 1.21 3.31
C TYR A 358 -22.39 2.25 4.45
N SER A 359 -21.54 2.26 5.48
CA SER A 359 -21.77 3.01 6.74
C SER A 359 -20.90 4.25 6.96
N GLU A 360 -20.38 4.89 5.91
CA GLU A 360 -19.73 6.22 5.95
C GLU A 360 -18.29 6.31 6.46
N TYR A 361 -17.69 5.27 7.05
CA TYR A 361 -16.29 5.35 7.48
C TYR A 361 -15.61 4.01 7.81
N PHE A 362 -14.31 3.91 7.51
CA PHE A 362 -13.38 2.86 7.94
C PHE A 362 -12.34 3.44 8.90
N GLN A 363 -12.33 2.95 10.14
CA GLN A 363 -11.37 3.40 11.16
C GLN A 363 -10.19 2.44 11.28
N THR A 364 -8.99 2.96 11.50
CA THR A 364 -7.82 2.12 11.83
C THR A 364 -8.08 1.37 13.14
N VAL A 365 -7.98 0.03 13.10
CA VAL A 365 -8.10 -0.85 14.27
C VAL A 365 -6.80 -1.52 14.67
N ALA A 366 -5.81 -1.61 13.78
CA ALA A 366 -4.47 -2.09 14.09
C ALA A 366 -3.44 -1.55 13.09
N THR A 367 -2.17 -1.55 13.49
CA THR A 367 -1.06 -1.00 12.69
C THR A 367 0.20 -1.86 12.76
N VAL A 368 1.00 -1.84 11.69
CA VAL A 368 2.37 -2.37 11.66
C VAL A 368 3.29 -1.29 11.12
N SER A 369 4.32 -0.92 11.87
CA SER A 369 5.19 0.22 11.52
C SER A 369 6.67 -0.11 11.43
N GLU A 370 7.09 -1.33 11.80
CA GLU A 370 8.51 -1.68 11.90
C GLU A 370 9.01 -2.45 10.67
N GLY A 371 9.85 -1.80 9.84
CA GLY A 371 10.80 -2.46 8.92
C GLY A 371 10.17 -3.38 7.87
N THR A 372 9.06 -2.97 7.27
CA THR A 372 8.30 -3.75 6.29
C THR A 372 8.61 -3.29 4.86
N ASP A 373 9.84 -3.57 4.41
CA ASP A 373 10.35 -3.16 3.08
C ASP A 373 9.60 -3.81 1.91
N ASN A 374 8.87 -4.90 2.18
CA ASN A 374 8.23 -5.75 1.16
C ASN A 374 6.73 -5.51 0.95
N GLY A 375 6.14 -4.44 1.51
CA GLY A 375 4.74 -4.14 1.19
C GLY A 375 3.72 -5.00 1.94
N ILE A 376 2.49 -4.97 1.41
CA ILE A 376 1.48 -6.01 1.67
C ILE A 376 1.71 -7.16 0.70
N GLY A 377 1.98 -8.36 1.22
CA GLY A 377 2.15 -9.58 0.44
C GLY A 377 0.83 -10.30 0.11
N GLY A 378 -0.23 -10.05 0.87
CA GLY A 378 -1.56 -10.64 0.70
C GLY A 378 -2.41 -10.54 1.97
N ALA A 379 -3.72 -10.81 1.86
CA ALA A 379 -4.63 -10.80 2.99
C ALA A 379 -5.73 -11.86 2.84
N PHE A 380 -6.08 -12.50 3.95
CA PHE A 380 -7.23 -13.40 4.10
C PHE A 380 -7.71 -13.27 5.54
N HIS A 381 -8.77 -12.48 5.77
CA HIS A 381 -9.18 -12.11 7.13
C HIS A 381 -9.36 -13.34 8.04
N PRO A 382 -8.81 -13.36 9.28
CA PRO A 382 -8.13 -12.27 10.02
C PRO A 382 -6.61 -12.19 9.85
N TYR A 383 -6.05 -12.75 8.77
CA TYR A 383 -4.62 -12.86 8.53
C TYR A 383 -4.10 -11.92 7.42
N TYR A 384 -2.89 -11.39 7.62
CA TYR A 384 -2.27 -10.41 6.73
C TYR A 384 -0.77 -10.70 6.59
N ILE A 385 -0.28 -10.72 5.36
CA ILE A 385 1.16 -10.77 5.09
C ILE A 385 1.65 -9.34 4.89
N ILE A 386 2.48 -8.86 5.82
CA ILE A 386 3.02 -7.50 5.81
C ILE A 386 4.53 -7.60 6.01
N GLY A 387 5.30 -7.10 5.04
CA GLY A 387 6.73 -7.36 4.97
C GLY A 387 7.00 -8.84 4.69
N ASP A 388 7.85 -9.46 5.50
CA ASP A 388 8.20 -10.88 5.46
C ASP A 388 7.49 -11.70 6.55
N ARG A 389 6.36 -11.20 7.08
CA ARG A 389 5.69 -11.75 8.26
C ARG A 389 4.21 -12.00 8.04
N LEU A 390 3.72 -13.09 8.62
CA LEU A 390 2.30 -13.36 8.79
C LEU A 390 1.80 -12.78 10.11
N TRP A 391 0.82 -11.90 10.02
CA TRP A 391 0.16 -11.27 11.15
C TRP A 391 -1.27 -11.76 11.28
N LYS A 392 -1.72 -11.98 12.51
CA LYS A 392 -3.13 -12.26 12.83
C LYS A 392 -3.72 -11.09 13.58
N LEU A 393 -4.83 -10.55 13.10
CA LEU A 393 -5.63 -9.56 13.81
C LEU A 393 -6.39 -10.26 14.94
N VAL A 394 -6.17 -9.80 16.17
CA VAL A 394 -6.81 -10.33 17.37
C VAL A 394 -7.33 -9.18 18.24
N GLU A 395 -8.27 -9.49 19.12
CA GLU A 395 -8.68 -8.54 20.15
C GLU A 395 -7.51 -8.19 21.06
N ARG A 396 -7.50 -6.95 21.56
CA ARG A 396 -6.55 -6.56 22.59
C ARG A 396 -6.97 -7.23 23.90
N LEU A 397 -6.13 -8.13 24.39
CA LEU A 397 -6.31 -8.66 25.74
C LEU A 397 -5.84 -7.54 26.69
N TRP A 398 -6.70 -7.13 27.60
CA TRP A 398 -6.30 -6.28 28.72
C TRP A 398 -5.42 -7.14 29.62
N GLU A 399 -4.12 -6.84 29.65
CA GLU A 399 -3.17 -7.50 30.57
C GLU A 399 -3.26 -6.87 31.97
#